data_AF-A0A6V8KHR7-F1
#
_entry.id   AF-A0A6V8KHR7-F1
#
_cell.length_a   1.000
_cell.length_b   1.000
_cell.length_c   1.000
_cell.angle_alpha   90.00
_cell.angle_beta   90.00
_cell.angle_gamma   90.00
#
_symmetry.space_group_name_H-M   'P 1'
#
loop_
_entity.id
_entity.type
_entity.pdbx_description
1 polymer ?
#
loop_
_entity_poly.entity_id
_entity_poly.type
_entity_poly.pdbx_seq_one_letter_code
_entity_poly.pdbx_strand_id
1 'polypeptide(L)' 'MLGAEHPDTLAAGSNLAISRRADGDRQGGNALMESMLNIYRRLLGEDHPNTVAAANWSRLSCDLEPPPT' A
#
# COMPACT_ATOMS: atom_id res chain seq x y z
N MET A 1 15.55 1.72 10.41
CA MET A 1 14.43 2.69 10.42
C MET A 1 13.90 2.76 9.00
N LEU A 2 12.69 2.25 8.75
CA LEU A 2 12.09 2.27 7.40
C LEU A 2 11.53 3.67 7.14
N GLY A 3 11.98 4.33 6.07
CA GLY A 3 11.47 5.64 5.68
C GLY A 3 10.03 5.57 5.16
N ALA A 4 9.41 6.74 4.95
CA ALA A 4 8.07 6.84 4.36
C ALA A 4 7.98 6.25 2.93
N GLU A 5 9.11 6.16 2.25
CA GLU A 5 9.25 5.62 0.89
C GLU A 5 9.67 4.15 0.86
N HIS A 6 9.88 3.53 2.03
CA HIS A 6 10.21 2.12 2.08
C HIS A 6 9.02 1.28 1.57
N PRO A 7 9.24 0.29 0.69
CA PRO A 7 8.16 -0.54 0.12
C PRO A 7 7.20 -1.11 1.18
N ASP A 8 7.72 -1.60 2.31
CA ASP A 8 6.89 -2.13 3.40
C ASP A 8 6.02 -1.05 4.06
N THR A 9 6.54 0.17 4.22
CA THR A 9 5.76 1.29 4.73
C THR A 9 4.63 1.66 3.77
N LEU A 10 4.90 1.68 2.47
CA LEU A 10 3.90 1.95 1.44
C LEU A 10 2.84 0.86 1.36
N ALA A 11 3.23 -0.40 1.56
CA ALA A 11 2.33 -1.53 1.52
C ALA A 11 1.44 -1.57 2.79
N ALA A 12 1.99 -1.22 3.95
CA ALA A 12 1.19 -0.96 5.15
C ALA A 12 0.20 0.21 4.96
N GLY A 13 0.62 1.32 4.33
CA GLY A 13 -0.25 2.45 4.01
C GLY A 13 -1.39 2.10 3.05
N SER A 14 -1.11 1.29 2.03
CA SER A 14 -2.11 0.79 1.08
C SER A 14 -3.12 -0.15 1.75
N ASN A 15 -2.64 -1.01 2.66
CA ASN A 15 -3.49 -1.88 3.46
C ASN A 15 -4.39 -1.09 4.42
N LEU A 16 -3.88 0.01 5.00
CA LEU A 16 -4.67 0.92 5.82
C LEU A 16 -5.77 1.62 4.99
N ALA A 17 -5.46 2.04 3.76
CA ALA A 17 -6.44 2.64 2.86
C ALA A 17 -7.62 1.69 2.57
N ILE A 18 -7.32 0.41 2.32
CA ILE A 18 -8.33 -0.64 2.13
C ILE A 18 -9.19 -0.80 3.39
N SER A 19 -8.56 -0.88 4.57
CA SER A 19 -9.28 -1.02 5.84
C SER A 19 -10.19 0.19 6.13
N ARG A 20 -9.72 1.42 5.91
CA ARG A 20 -10.53 2.65 6.08
C ARG A 20 -11.78 2.64 5.22
N ARG A 21 -11.65 2.18 3.97
CA ARG A 21 -12.78 2.03 3.06
C ARG A 21 -13.78 0.99 3.54
N ALA A 22 -13.31 -0.09 4.18
CA ALA A 22 -14.15 -1.13 4.79
C ALA A 22 -14.87 -0.63 6.06
N ASP A 23 -14.22 0.23 6.85
CA ASP A 23 -14.79 0.85 8.05
C ASP A 23 -15.79 1.99 7.74
N GLY A 24 -16.04 2.27 6.46
CA GLY A 24 -16.98 3.29 5.99
C GLY A 24 -16.35 4.64 5.65
N ASP A 25 -15.08 4.87 6.02
CA ASP A 25 -14.30 6.04 5.62
C ASP A 25 -13.74 5.89 4.19
N ARG A 26 -14.65 5.92 3.21
CA ARG A 26 -14.27 5.80 1.80
C ARG A 26 -13.40 6.95 1.32
N GLN A 27 -13.66 8.16 1.78
CA GLN A 27 -12.93 9.34 1.32
C GLN A 27 -11.50 9.35 1.85
N GLY A 28 -11.30 9.05 3.14
CA GLY A 28 -9.97 8.92 3.74
C GLY A 28 -9.18 7.76 3.13
N GLY A 29 -9.84 6.62 2.89
CA GLY A 29 -9.24 5.49 2.18
C GLY A 29 -8.78 5.85 0.77
N ASN A 30 -9.61 6.52 -0.02
CA ASN A 30 -9.27 6.94 -1.39
C ASN A 30 -8.09 7.92 -1.42
N ALA A 31 -8.11 8.97 -0.59
CA ALA A 31 -7.02 9.95 -0.55
C ALA A 31 -5.68 9.30 -0.14
N LEU A 32 -5.73 8.34 0.79
CA LEU A 32 -4.54 7.61 1.22
C LEU A 32 -4.01 6.70 0.09
N MET A 33 -4.88 5.94 -0.58
CA MET A 33 -4.47 5.07 -1.68
C MET A 33 -3.88 5.85 -2.86
N GLU A 34 -4.47 7.01 -3.21
CA GLU A 34 -3.93 7.89 -4.26
C GLU A 34 -2.52 8.39 -3.92
N SER A 35 -2.29 8.74 -2.65
CA SER A 35 -0.96 9.14 -2.17
C SER A 35 0.05 8.00 -2.30
N MET A 36 -0.33 6.77 -1.91
CA MET A 36 0.54 5.60 -2.04
C MET A 36 0.84 5.26 -3.51
N LEU A 37 -0.17 5.33 -4.38
CA LEU A 37 0.00 5.09 -5.82
C LEU A 37 0.96 6.06 -6.48
N ASN A 38 0.91 7.35 -6.12
CA ASN A 38 1.87 8.33 -6.64
C ASN A 38 3.30 7.99 -6.24
N ILE A 39 3.51 7.52 -5.01
CA ILE A 39 4.83 7.13 -4.54
C ILE A 39 5.29 5.84 -5.23
N TYR A 40 4.42 4.83 -5.35
CA TYR A 40 4.73 3.59 -6.04
C TYR A 40 5.10 3.79 -7.51
N ARG A 41 4.34 4.61 -8.24
CA ARG A 41 4.64 4.96 -9.63
C ARG A 41 6.00 5.65 -9.75
N ARG A 42 6.34 6.55 -8.81
CA ARG A 42 7.63 7.27 -8.82
C ARG A 42 8.81 6.36 -8.50
N LEU A 43 8.68 5.47 -7.52
CA LEU A 43 9.79 4.66 -7.01
C LEU A 43 9.96 3.33 -7.77
N LEU A 44 8.87 2.66 -8.10
CA LEU A 44 8.86 1.30 -8.65
C LEU A 44 8.43 1.26 -10.12
N GLY A 45 7.76 2.30 -10.61
CA GLY A 45 7.17 2.35 -11.95
C GLY A 45 5.73 1.82 -11.99
N GLU A 46 5.04 2.04 -13.11
CA GLU A 46 3.63 1.68 -13.27
C GLU A 46 3.39 0.16 -13.35
N ASP A 47 4.33 -0.58 -13.96
CA ASP A 47 4.23 -2.02 -14.20
C ASP A 47 4.66 -2.89 -13.02
N HIS A 48 5.17 -2.27 -11.94
CA HIS A 48 5.66 -3.04 -10.79
C HIS A 48 4.49 -3.74 -10.08
N PRO A 49 4.64 -5.01 -9.65
CA PRO A 49 3.57 -5.77 -8.98
C PRO A 49 2.89 -5.03 -7.82
N ASN A 50 3.66 -4.33 -6.98
CA ASN A 50 3.12 -3.53 -5.88
C ASN A 50 2.28 -2.34 -6.35
N THR A 51 2.69 -1.65 -7.43
CA THR A 51 1.93 -0.56 -8.03
C THR A 51 0.61 -1.08 -8.60
N VAL A 52 0.66 -2.20 -9.31
CA VAL A 52 -0.52 -2.86 -9.89
C VAL A 52 -1.46 -3.36 -8.79
N ALA A 53 -0.93 -3.96 -7.71
CA ALA A 53 -1.73 -4.42 -6.57
C ALA A 53 -2.43 -3.26 -5.86
N ALA A 54 -1.71 -2.16 -5.60
CA ALA A 54 -2.29 -0.95 -5.03
C ALA A 54 -3.38 -0.36 -5.93
N ALA A 55 -3.17 -0.34 -7.25
CA ALA A 55 -4.13 0.17 -8.22
C ALA A 55 -5.40 -0.68 -8.26
N ASN A 56 -5.25 -2.00 -8.11
CA ASN A 56 -6.34 -2.96 -8.01
C ASN A 56 -6.95 -3.05 -6.61
N TRP A 57 -6.57 -2.17 -5.66
CA TRP A 57 -7.03 -2.21 -4.28
C TRP A 57 -6.85 -3.57 -3.60
N SER A 58 -5.84 -4.31 -4.04
CA SER A 58 -5.49 -5.61 -3.48
C SER A 58 -4.58 -5.40 -2.29
N ARG A 59 -4.81 -6.16 -1.21
CA ARG A 59 -3.92 -6.10 -0.05
C ARG A 59 -2.53 -6.56 -0.51
N LEU A 60 -1.54 -5.70 -0.29
CA LEU A 60 -0.16 -6.07 -0.54
C LEU A 60 0.27 -6.97 0.61
N SER A 61 0.70 -8.18 0.30
CA SER A 61 1.49 -9.00 1.20
C SER A 61 2.82 -8.28 1.42
N CYS A 62 2.87 -7.39 2.40
CA CYS A 62 4.10 -7.30 3.20
C CYS A 62 4.14 -8.67 3.86
N ASP A 63 5.14 -9.49 3.58
CA ASP A 63 5.26 -10.73 4.34
C ASP A 63 5.31 -10.38 5.83
N LEU A 64 4.18 -10.65 6.48
CA LEU A 64 4.10 -10.92 7.90
C LEU A 64 4.20 -12.45 8.06
N GLU A 65 5.03 -13.10 7.24
CA GLU A 65 5.57 -14.39 7.63
C GLU A 65 6.39 -14.14 8.91
N PRO A 66 5.97 -14.68 10.06
CA PRO A 66 6.85 -14.67 11.21
C PRO A 66 8.16 -15.36 10.80
N PRO A 67 9.34 -14.87 11.25
CA PRO A 67 10.58 -15.58 10.99
C PRO A 67 10.41 -17.05 11.43
N PRO A 68 10.85 -18.04 10.62
CA PRO A 68 10.81 -19.43 11.06
C PRO A 68 11.62 -19.53 12.36
N THR A 69 10.99 -20.13 13.37
CA THR A 69 11.62 -20.42 14.67
C THR A 69 12.56 -21.60 14.57
#